data_AF-A0A7R8ZR81-F1
#
_entry.id   AF-A0A7R8ZR81-F1
#
_cell.length_a   1.000
_cell.length_b   1.000
_cell.length_c   1.000
_cell.angle_alpha   90.00
_cell.angle_beta   90.00
_cell.angle_gamma   90.00
#
_symmetry.space_group_name_H-M   'P 1'
#
loop_
_entity.id
_entity.type
_entity.pdbx_description
1 polymer ?
#
loop_
_entity_poly.entity_id
_entity_poly.type
_entity_poly.pdbx_seq_one_letter_code
_entity_poly.pdbx_strand_id
1 'polypeptide(L)'
;MECYGLSQETLSLIFFFLSNFYTVESRMRAEGNDSPISECLHIRLWGKPVGADQLKLRWYVPTSRHAEIISRLLEKFILPEIVTLQAVARKEITLDRERLEGKIGLVECSLRAGLLLEESLEAPLDFSENWSASMSSQPMVFTSHVPDPRTKIKPIP
;
A
#
# COMPACT_ATOMS: atom_id res chain seq x y z
N MET A 1 8.69 22.47 18.63
CA MET A 1 8.02 21.99 17.40
C MET A 1 8.78 20.86 16.71
N GLU A 2 10.09 20.99 16.45
CA GLU A 2 10.85 20.05 15.60
C GLU A 2 10.85 18.59 16.09
N CYS A 3 10.86 18.34 17.40
CA CYS A 3 10.95 16.99 17.95
C CYS A 3 9.74 16.10 17.62
N TYR A 4 8.52 16.66 17.52
CA TYR A 4 7.32 15.88 17.21
C TYR A 4 7.24 15.53 15.72
N GLY A 5 7.64 16.44 14.84
CA GLY A 5 7.69 16.16 13.40
C GLY A 5 8.73 15.08 13.08
N LEU A 6 9.91 15.15 13.70
CA LEU A 6 10.97 14.14 13.53
C LEU A 6 10.55 12.76 14.05
N SER A 7 9.84 12.69 15.18
CA SER A 7 9.40 11.41 15.74
C SER A 7 8.28 10.78 14.91
N GLN A 8 7.34 11.59 14.40
CA GLN A 8 6.32 11.16 13.44
C GLN A 8 6.96 10.61 12.17
N GLU A 9 7.94 11.33 11.60
CA GLU A 9 8.62 10.90 10.38
C GLU A 9 9.39 9.60 10.60
N THR A 10 10.06 9.47 11.75
CA THR A 10 10.75 8.22 12.11
C THR A 10 9.78 7.04 12.21
N LEU A 11 8.62 7.24 12.84
CA LEU A 11 7.59 6.20 12.94
C LEU A 11 7.00 5.85 11.56
N SER A 12 6.77 6.86 10.73
CA SER A 12 6.34 6.72 9.33
C SER A 12 7.33 5.88 8.52
N LEU A 13 8.63 6.14 8.64
CA LEU A 13 9.67 5.36 7.96
C LEU A 13 9.67 3.91 8.44
N ILE A 14 9.53 3.68 9.74
CA ILE A 14 9.44 2.32 10.30
C ILE A 14 8.24 1.58 9.70
N PHE A 15 7.06 2.20 9.67
CA PHE A 15 5.89 1.60 9.03
C PHE A 15 6.12 1.34 7.55
N PHE A 16 6.72 2.28 6.83
CA PHE A 16 7.02 2.13 5.41
C PHE A 16 7.93 0.93 5.14
N PHE A 17 9.08 0.83 5.80
CA PHE A 17 10.04 -0.25 5.57
C PHE A 17 9.51 -1.63 5.98
N LEU A 18 8.66 -1.70 6.99
CA LEU A 18 8.12 -2.99 7.45
C LEU A 18 6.92 -3.48 6.62
N SER A 19 6.23 -2.58 5.91
CA SER A 19 5.01 -2.90 5.14
C SER A 19 5.21 -2.92 3.63
N ASN A 20 6.21 -2.24 3.08
CA ASN A 20 6.36 -2.10 1.63
C ASN A 20 7.34 -3.11 1.03
N PHE A 21 7.08 -3.47 -0.22
CA PHE A 21 8.04 -4.20 -1.06
C PHE A 21 9.06 -3.22 -1.62
N TYR A 22 10.34 -3.50 -1.42
CA TYR A 22 11.43 -2.70 -1.99
C TYR A 22 12.60 -3.59 -2.37
N THR A 23 13.50 -3.08 -3.20
CA THR A 23 14.75 -3.79 -3.54
C THR A 23 15.80 -3.49 -2.49
N VAL A 24 16.29 -4.52 -1.80
CA VAL A 24 17.39 -4.41 -0.83
C VAL A 24 18.72 -4.23 -1.56
N GLU A 25 18.87 -4.92 -2.68
CA GLU A 25 20.07 -4.86 -3.50
C GLU A 25 19.68 -4.81 -4.98
N SER A 26 20.04 -3.71 -5.64
CA SER A 26 19.98 -3.56 -7.10
C SER A 26 21.40 -3.68 -7.67
N ARG A 27 21.96 -4.89 -7.64
CA ARG A 27 23.31 -5.11 -8.20
C ARG A 27 23.22 -5.30 -9.71
N MET A 28 24.06 -4.58 -10.44
CA MET A 28 24.33 -4.81 -11.88
C MET A 28 25.27 -6.01 -12.10
N ARG A 29 25.35 -6.96 -11.16
CA ARG A 29 26.27 -8.09 -11.25
C ARG A 29 25.70 -9.31 -10.55
N ALA A 30 26.03 -10.47 -11.09
CA ALA A 30 25.64 -11.76 -10.55
C ALA A 30 26.51 -12.22 -9.35
N GLU A 31 27.74 -11.71 -9.23
CA GLU A 31 28.73 -12.04 -8.18
C GLU A 31 28.64 -11.07 -6.99
N GLY A 32 28.86 -11.59 -5.78
CA GLY A 32 28.84 -10.81 -4.53
C GLY A 32 30.09 -9.93 -4.37
N ASN A 33 29.93 -8.78 -3.73
CA ASN A 33 31.04 -7.84 -3.45
C ASN A 33 32.01 -8.39 -2.38
N ASP A 34 31.63 -9.48 -1.72
CA ASP A 34 32.40 -10.18 -0.68
C ASP A 34 33.37 -11.21 -1.28
N SER A 35 33.44 -11.30 -2.61
CA SER A 35 34.43 -12.16 -3.28
C SER A 35 35.82 -11.58 -3.02
N PRO A 36 36.80 -12.38 -2.58
CA PRO A 36 38.13 -11.88 -2.30
C PRO A 36 38.77 -11.27 -3.57
N ILE A 37 39.55 -10.21 -3.41
CA ILE A 37 40.19 -9.45 -4.51
C ILE A 37 41.04 -10.35 -5.42
N SER A 38 41.52 -11.47 -4.88
CA SER A 38 42.25 -12.52 -5.61
C SER A 38 41.44 -13.22 -6.69
N GLU A 39 40.11 -13.27 -6.58
CA GLU A 39 39.21 -13.98 -7.50
C GLU A 39 38.65 -13.08 -8.59
N CYS A 40 38.40 -11.79 -8.29
CA CYS A 40 37.78 -10.88 -9.25
C CYS A 40 38.23 -9.42 -9.05
N LEU A 41 38.91 -8.85 -10.06
CA LEU A 41 39.25 -7.43 -10.09
C LEU A 41 38.05 -6.61 -10.57
N HIS A 42 37.46 -5.81 -9.68
CA HIS A 42 36.19 -5.13 -9.97
C HIS A 42 36.24 -4.14 -11.14
N ILE A 43 37.41 -3.56 -11.39
CA ILE A 43 37.65 -2.62 -12.50
C ILE A 43 37.37 -3.28 -13.86
N ARG A 44 37.57 -4.60 -13.98
CA ARG A 44 37.39 -5.33 -15.26
C ARG A 44 35.93 -5.52 -15.68
N LEU A 45 34.96 -5.21 -14.82
CA LEU A 45 33.54 -5.32 -15.17
C LEU A 45 32.85 -3.95 -15.25
N TRP A 46 33.60 -2.85 -15.27
CA TRP A 46 33.04 -1.52 -15.55
C TRP A 46 32.50 -1.46 -16.98
N GLY A 47 31.31 -0.87 -17.14
CA GLY A 47 30.67 -0.71 -18.45
C GLY A 47 30.18 -2.00 -19.11
N LYS A 48 30.23 -3.16 -18.42
CA LYS A 48 29.62 -4.38 -18.95
C LYS A 48 28.10 -4.24 -18.95
N PRO A 49 27.42 -4.37 -20.10
CA PRO A 49 25.97 -4.41 -20.14
C PRO A 49 25.49 -5.68 -19.45
N VAL A 50 24.47 -5.54 -18.62
CA VAL A 50 23.87 -6.65 -17.87
C VAL A 50 22.50 -6.88 -18.46
N GLY A 51 22.27 -8.07 -18.99
CA GLY A 51 20.96 -8.46 -19.48
C GLY A 51 19.94 -8.46 -18.35
N ALA A 52 18.66 -8.22 -18.67
CA ALA A 52 17.58 -8.23 -17.68
C ALA A 52 17.45 -9.58 -16.96
N ASP A 53 17.87 -10.66 -17.62
CA ASP A 53 17.97 -12.03 -17.12
C ASP A 53 19.12 -12.25 -16.10
N GLN A 54 20.14 -11.39 -16.12
CA GLN A 54 21.30 -11.45 -15.22
C GLN A 54 21.15 -10.54 -14.00
N LEU A 55 20.05 -9.79 -13.91
CA LEU A 55 19.76 -8.88 -12.82
C LEU A 55 19.30 -9.65 -11.58
N LYS A 56 20.22 -9.84 -10.62
CA LYS A 56 19.88 -10.43 -9.32
C LYS A 56 19.32 -9.37 -8.38
N LEU A 57 18.01 -9.11 -8.48
CA LEU A 57 17.29 -8.27 -7.54
C LEU A 57 16.97 -9.05 -6.26
N ARG A 58 17.44 -8.54 -5.11
CA ARG A 58 16.99 -9.03 -3.81
C ARG A 58 15.81 -8.18 -3.36
N TRP A 59 14.62 -8.77 -3.39
CA TRP A 59 13.42 -8.11 -2.91
C TRP A 59 13.27 -8.29 -1.40
N TYR A 60 12.90 -7.23 -0.71
CA TYR A 60 12.33 -7.32 0.62
C TYR A 60 10.85 -7.65 0.49
N VAL A 61 10.43 -8.70 1.19
CA VAL A 61 9.04 -9.16 1.26
C VAL A 61 8.66 -9.10 2.74
N PRO A 62 7.62 -8.34 3.11
CA PRO A 62 7.07 -8.37 4.46
C PRO A 62 6.73 -9.81 4.87
N THR A 63 7.02 -10.16 6.12
CA THR A 63 6.73 -11.49 6.68
C THR A 63 5.69 -11.35 7.79
N SER A 64 5.06 -12.45 8.20
CA SER A 64 4.11 -12.46 9.32
C SER A 64 4.70 -11.86 10.60
N ARG A 65 6.00 -12.05 10.84
CA ARG A 65 6.70 -11.42 11.97
C ARG A 65 6.72 -9.88 11.89
N HIS A 66 6.87 -9.33 10.68
CA HIS A 66 6.83 -7.87 10.49
C HIS A 66 5.41 -7.33 10.71
N ALA A 67 4.39 -8.09 10.29
CA ALA A 67 2.99 -7.77 10.56
C ALA A 67 2.71 -7.69 12.07
N GLU A 68 3.13 -8.69 12.85
CA GLU A 68 2.98 -8.68 14.32
C GLU A 68 3.65 -7.46 14.98
N ILE A 69 4.83 -7.06 14.49
CA ILE A 69 5.54 -5.89 15.00
C ILE A 69 4.75 -4.61 14.70
N ILE A 70 4.22 -4.49 13.48
CA ILE A 70 3.38 -3.35 13.09
C ILE A 70 2.11 -3.30 13.95
N SER A 71 1.41 -4.42 14.15
CA SER A 71 0.23 -4.48 15.00
C SER A 71 0.55 -4.00 16.43
N ARG A 72 1.65 -4.46 17.02
CA ARG A 72 2.10 -4.00 18.34
C ARG A 72 2.44 -2.51 18.39
N LEU A 73 3.01 -1.96 17.31
CA LEU A 73 3.30 -0.54 17.20
C LEU A 73 2.01 0.30 17.09
N LEU A 74 1.04 -0.17 16.31
CA LEU A 74 -0.27 0.46 16.19
C LEU A 74 -1.01 0.46 17.54
N GLU A 75 -1.03 -0.68 18.23
CA GLU A 75 -1.64 -0.80 19.55
C GLU A 75 -1.00 0.11 20.59
N LYS A 76 0.34 0.24 20.56
CA LYS A 76 1.08 1.00 21.55
C LYS A 76 1.02 2.51 21.32
N PHE A 77 1.10 2.96 20.08
CA PHE A 77 1.29 4.38 19.76
C PHE A 77 0.08 5.03 19.10
N ILE A 78 -0.76 4.28 18.39
CA ILE A 78 -1.86 4.85 17.60
C ILE A 78 -3.19 4.71 18.33
N LEU A 79 -3.50 3.54 18.90
CA LEU A 79 -4.78 3.35 19.61
C LEU A 79 -5.01 4.34 20.76
N PRO A 80 -4.04 4.65 21.64
CA PRO A 80 -4.24 5.63 22.71
C PRO A 80 -4.54 7.03 22.17
N GLU A 81 -3.96 7.35 21.03
CA GLU A 81 -4.14 8.65 20.37
C GLU A 81 -5.51 8.77 19.73
N ILE A 82 -6.01 7.70 19.08
CA ILE A 82 -7.38 7.64 18.56
C ILE A 82 -8.40 7.79 19.69
N VAL A 83 -8.22 7.08 20.82
CA VAL A 83 -9.11 7.21 21.98
C VAL A 83 -9.12 8.64 22.50
N THR A 84 -7.95 9.27 22.56
CA THR A 84 -7.84 10.68 22.97
C THR A 84 -8.57 11.61 21.99
N LEU A 85 -8.40 11.41 20.68
CA LEU A 85 -9.06 12.19 19.64
C LEU A 85 -10.59 12.02 19.66
N GLN A 86 -11.09 10.82 19.97
CA GLN A 86 -12.51 10.57 20.15
C GLN A 86 -13.08 11.35 21.34
N ALA A 87 -12.36 11.38 22.48
CA ALA A 87 -12.77 12.17 23.63
C ALA A 87 -12.80 13.68 23.33
N VAL A 88 -11.86 14.18 22.52
CA VAL A 88 -11.89 15.56 22.01
C VAL A 88 -13.10 15.80 21.11
N ALA A 89 -13.41 14.88 20.19
CA ALA A 89 -14.57 14.98 19.31
C ALA A 89 -15.90 15.00 20.10
N ARG A 90 -15.98 14.26 21.21
CA ARG A 90 -17.11 14.27 22.15
C ARG A 90 -17.16 15.50 23.07
N LYS A 91 -16.18 16.41 22.97
CA LYS A 91 -16.02 17.59 23.83
C LYS A 91 -15.80 17.25 25.31
N GLU A 92 -15.32 16.04 25.61
CA GLU A 92 -14.98 15.60 26.97
C GLU A 92 -13.64 16.19 27.41
N ILE A 93 -12.72 16.41 26.46
CA ILE A 93 -11.38 16.96 26.69
C ILE A 93 -11.14 18.11 25.71
N THR A 94 -10.55 19.19 26.20
CA THR A 94 -10.03 20.27 25.36
C THR A 94 -8.52 20.11 25.20
N LEU A 95 -8.07 20.13 23.95
CA LEU A 95 -6.66 20.02 23.58
C LEU A 95 -6.23 21.29 22.86
N ASP A 96 -5.00 21.70 23.13
CA ASP A 96 -4.36 22.79 22.39
C ASP A 96 -4.16 22.39 20.92
N ARG A 97 -4.17 23.38 20.03
CA ARG A 97 -4.08 23.18 18.59
C ARG A 97 -2.83 22.39 18.21
N GLU A 98 -1.67 22.74 18.75
CA GLU A 98 -0.41 22.06 18.43
C GLU A 98 -0.44 20.58 18.83
N ARG A 99 -1.05 20.27 19.98
CA ARG A 99 -1.18 18.89 20.45
C ARG A 99 -2.17 18.12 19.59
N LEU A 100 -3.26 18.75 19.18
CA LEU A 100 -4.24 18.14 18.27
C LEU A 100 -3.60 17.79 16.92
N GLU A 101 -2.87 18.73 16.31
CA GLU A 101 -2.13 18.51 15.06
C GLU A 101 -1.09 17.39 15.22
N GLY A 102 -0.36 17.35 16.35
CA GLY A 102 0.59 16.27 16.64
C GLY A 102 -0.07 14.89 16.75
N LYS A 103 -1.25 14.79 17.37
CA LYS A 103 -1.97 13.52 17.50
C LYS A 103 -2.56 13.06 16.16
N ILE A 104 -3.10 13.99 15.38
CA ILE A 104 -3.61 13.70 14.02
C ILE A 104 -2.46 13.24 13.12
N GLY A 105 -1.30 13.91 13.15
CA GLY A 105 -0.13 13.52 12.37
C GLY A 105 0.38 12.12 12.71
N LEU A 106 0.29 11.69 13.97
CA LEU A 106 0.60 10.30 14.34
C LEU A 106 -0.37 9.30 13.71
N VAL A 107 -1.67 9.61 13.70
CA VAL A 107 -2.68 8.76 13.05
C VAL A 107 -2.46 8.72 11.54
N GLU A 108 -2.13 9.85 10.91
CA GLU A 108 -1.79 9.91 9.48
C GLU A 108 -0.59 9.00 9.15
N CYS A 109 0.43 8.96 10.00
CA CYS A 109 1.59 8.08 9.82
C CYS A 109 1.20 6.59 9.76
N SER A 110 0.13 6.18 10.45
CA SER A 110 -0.34 4.79 10.42
C SER A 110 -0.93 4.39 9.07
N LEU A 111 -1.48 5.33 8.29
CA LEU A 111 -2.01 5.07 6.95
C LEU A 111 -0.91 4.66 5.97
N ARG A 112 0.34 5.07 6.22
CA ARG A 112 1.51 4.63 5.45
C ARG A 112 1.85 3.15 5.61
N ALA A 113 1.30 2.48 6.63
CA ALA A 113 1.41 1.03 6.81
C ALA A 113 0.44 0.23 5.91
N GLY A 114 -0.28 0.90 4.99
CA GLY A 114 -1.49 0.45 4.28
C GLY A 114 -1.51 -0.95 3.66
N LEU A 115 -0.35 -1.58 3.42
CA LEU A 115 -0.27 -2.96 2.91
C LEU A 115 -0.65 -4.04 3.93
N LEU A 116 -0.64 -3.75 5.23
CA LEU A 116 -0.96 -4.71 6.29
C LEU A 116 -2.33 -4.49 6.94
N LEU A 117 -2.99 -3.37 6.61
CA LEU A 117 -4.33 -3.06 7.12
C LEU A 117 -5.43 -3.76 6.30
N GLU A 118 -5.15 -4.21 5.08
CA GLU A 118 -6.12 -4.93 4.22
C GLU A 118 -6.61 -6.24 4.84
N GLU A 119 -5.85 -6.88 5.74
CA GLU A 119 -6.29 -8.09 6.43
C GLU A 119 -7.29 -7.82 7.57
N SER A 120 -7.43 -6.55 7.99
CA SER A 120 -8.23 -6.17 9.16
C SER A 120 -9.64 -5.63 8.87
N LEU A 121 -10.02 -5.47 7.59
CA LEU A 121 -11.35 -4.98 7.23
C LEU A 121 -12.25 -6.07 6.65
N GLU A 122 -13.06 -6.62 7.56
CA GLU A 122 -14.38 -7.22 7.33
C GLU A 122 -14.44 -8.56 6.58
N ALA A 123 -15.34 -9.43 7.06
CA ALA A 123 -15.83 -10.55 6.26
C ALA A 123 -16.29 -10.01 4.90
N PRO A 124 -16.09 -10.75 3.79
CA PRO A 124 -16.50 -10.30 2.47
C PRO A 124 -17.95 -9.85 2.55
N LEU A 125 -18.22 -8.60 2.18
CA LEU A 125 -19.58 -8.05 2.08
C LEU A 125 -20.40 -9.04 1.25
N ASP A 126 -21.37 -9.71 1.88
CA ASP A 126 -22.23 -10.66 1.17
C ASP A 126 -23.24 -9.87 0.34
N PHE A 127 -22.89 -9.65 -0.92
CA PHE A 127 -23.74 -8.94 -1.89
C PHE A 127 -24.99 -9.76 -2.29
N SER A 128 -25.08 -11.05 -1.92
CA SER A 128 -26.14 -11.93 -2.40
C SER A 128 -27.52 -11.59 -1.83
N GLU A 129 -27.58 -11.13 -0.57
CA GLU A 129 -28.83 -10.77 0.10
C GLU A 129 -29.40 -9.43 -0.40
N ASN A 130 -28.54 -8.45 -0.73
CA ASN A 130 -28.97 -7.14 -1.22
C ASN A 130 -29.34 -7.12 -2.70
N TRP A 131 -28.69 -7.96 -3.52
CA TRP A 131 -28.94 -8.02 -4.96
C TRP A 131 -30.33 -8.59 -5.30
N SER A 132 -30.75 -9.61 -4.56
CA SER A 132 -32.04 -10.29 -4.76
C SER A 132 -33.24 -9.40 -4.35
N ALA A 133 -33.07 -8.55 -3.33
CA ALA A 133 -34.07 -7.54 -2.98
C ALA A 133 -34.23 -6.47 -4.09
N SER A 134 -33.11 -6.01 -4.67
CA SER A 134 -33.10 -4.98 -5.72
C SER A 134 -33.72 -5.44 -7.05
N MET A 135 -33.47 -6.69 -7.46
CA MET A 135 -33.99 -7.21 -8.74
C MET A 135 -35.47 -7.63 -8.72
N SER A 136 -36.05 -7.86 -7.54
CA SER A 136 -37.47 -8.24 -7.43
C SER A 136 -38.44 -7.08 -7.76
N SER A 137 -37.95 -5.85 -7.87
CA SER A 137 -38.80 -4.66 -8.00
C SER A 137 -39.06 -4.20 -9.44
N GLN A 138 -38.39 -4.73 -10.48
CA GLN A 138 -38.73 -4.42 -11.87
C GLN A 138 -38.41 -5.57 -12.85
N PRO A 139 -39.39 -6.14 -13.57
CA PRO A 139 -39.10 -6.99 -14.71
C PRO A 139 -38.64 -6.12 -15.89
N MET A 140 -37.34 -6.16 -16.22
CA MET A 140 -36.83 -5.61 -17.49
C MET A 140 -37.30 -6.49 -18.64
N VAL A 141 -38.21 -5.96 -19.47
CA VAL A 141 -38.52 -6.51 -20.79
C VAL A 141 -37.43 -6.07 -21.76
N PHE A 142 -36.59 -7.01 -22.20
CA PHE A 142 -35.59 -6.76 -23.23
C PHE A 142 -36.24 -6.92 -24.61
N THR A 143 -36.52 -5.80 -25.30
CA THR A 143 -36.90 -5.85 -26.72
C THR A 143 -35.63 -5.91 -27.57
N SER A 144 -35.34 -7.06 -28.17
CA SER A 144 -34.26 -7.20 -29.14
C SER A 144 -34.63 -6.50 -30.46
N HIS A 145 -34.00 -5.37 -30.76
CA HIS A 145 -34.10 -4.74 -32.08
C HIS A 145 -33.06 -5.39 -33.01
N VAL A 146 -33.51 -6.22 -33.95
CA VAL A 146 -32.66 -6.81 -35.00
C VAL A 146 -32.64 -5.84 -36.19
N PRO A 147 -31.49 -5.38 -36.71
CA PRO A 147 -31.43 -4.57 -37.93
C PRO A 147 -31.42 -5.43 -39.21
N ASP A 148 -32.23 -5.05 -40.19
CA ASP A 148 -32.52 -5.73 -41.46
C ASP A 148 -31.36 -5.60 -42.49
N PRO A 149 -30.90 -6.66 -43.20
CA PRO A 149 -29.62 -6.67 -43.91
C PRO A 149 -29.69 -6.17 -45.37
N ARG A 150 -30.37 -5.07 -45.67
CA ARG A 150 -30.49 -4.54 -47.05
C ARG A 150 -30.26 -3.04 -47.18
N THR A 151 -29.05 -2.58 -46.94
CA THR A 151 -28.58 -1.28 -47.45
C THR A 151 -27.19 -1.43 -48.05
N LYS A 152 -27.14 -1.48 -49.39
CA LYS A 152 -25.92 -1.51 -50.20
C LYS A 152 -25.21 -0.15 -50.10
N ILE A 153 -23.93 -0.17 -49.73
CA ILE A 153 -23.05 1.00 -49.72
C ILE A 153 -22.64 1.33 -51.17
N LYS A 154 -22.87 2.56 -51.64
CA LYS A 154 -22.27 3.11 -52.86
C LYS A 154 -20.99 3.89 -52.49
N PRO A 155 -19.91 3.79 -53.27
CA PRO A 155 -18.72 4.62 -53.07
C PRO A 155 -18.96 6.02 -53.69
N ILE A 156 -18.40 7.04 -53.04
CA ILE A 156 -18.45 8.45 -53.45
C ILE A 156 -17.03 8.83 -53.94
N PRO A 157 -16.90 9.68 -54.99
CA PRO A 157 -15.73 9.77 -55.87
C PRO A 157 -14.51 10.46 -55.28
#